data_AF-A0A167TSR0-F1
#
_entry.id   AF-A0A167TSR0-F1
#
_cell.length_a   1.000
_cell.length_b   1.000
_cell.length_c   1.000
_cell.angle_alpha   90.00
_cell.angle_beta   90.00
_cell.angle_gamma   90.00
#
_symmetry.space_group_name_H-M   'P 1'
#
loop_
_entity.id
_entity.type
_entity.pdbx_description
1 polymer ?
#
loop_
_entity_poly.entity_id
_entity_poly.type
_entity_poly.pdbx_seq_one_letter_code
_entity_poly.pdbx_strand_id
1 'polypeptide(L)'
;MWWPRFAALSGVARSWRLTPRRLATSGAAVPSVPRLPRPLTLGTELRGKSSRSYRLAQILSYRERPFICVYLAQDLDGHKQHVLKTIFKSEFDYQLELQEPLMGCPYLRVAVDAVPEHLLFVYDYLSDDLLHASRRKDLLVAARKRILRDALRGLAELHGRGIVHTDIKPDNILVDIDDARSPSPPTSGNITATVKRVMISDLENASAPPPGKSIKGPLLGNHMWRSPEAHVRAKVHTPADVFSFGIVCVYVMLDMILFQLPNSVSPDDEKLVVSYVLEKQFCYFGDGPGVAGLRAHVDPDSPWQAAFLEIMGRLIRDDNPPRPFVGWADVADTGFRDVVGRMTRLDPAQRITAHEALEHPWFHDVA
;
A
#
# COMPACT_ATOMS: atom_id res chain seq x y z
N MET A 1 24.92 3.58 -1.50
CA MET A 1 24.69 5.04 -1.52
C MET A 1 23.72 5.38 -2.65
N TRP A 2 22.44 4.98 -2.57
CA TRP A 2 21.35 5.41 -3.48
C TRP A 2 20.01 5.24 -2.73
N TRP A 3 19.77 6.12 -1.78
CA TRP A 3 18.47 6.33 -1.14
C TRP A 3 18.20 7.83 -1.18
N PRO A 4 17.71 8.35 -2.32
CA PRO A 4 16.46 9.11 -2.25
C PRO A 4 15.65 9.08 -3.55
N ARG A 5 14.37 8.70 -3.52
CA ARG A 5 13.28 9.39 -4.27
C ARG A 5 11.87 8.79 -4.18
N PHE A 6 11.64 7.63 -3.57
CA PHE A 6 10.32 6.99 -3.60
C PHE A 6 9.41 7.20 -2.37
N ALA A 7 9.77 8.09 -1.43
CA ALA A 7 8.94 8.42 -0.27
C ALA A 7 7.92 9.56 -0.49
N ALA A 8 7.74 10.03 -1.73
CA ALA A 8 6.70 10.98 -2.07
C ALA A 8 5.46 10.22 -2.57
N LEU A 9 4.33 10.37 -1.87
CA LEU A 9 2.93 10.13 -2.29
C LEU A 9 2.06 9.24 -1.36
N SER A 10 2.47 8.94 -0.13
CA SER A 10 1.52 8.61 0.95
C SER A 10 1.43 9.78 1.93
N GLY A 11 0.36 10.56 1.81
CA GLY A 11 0.14 11.74 2.63
C GLY A 11 -0.91 12.65 2.02
N VAL A 12 -2.16 12.23 2.02
CA VAL A 12 -3.28 13.16 1.84
C VAL A 12 -3.34 14.03 3.10
N ALA A 13 -2.63 15.14 3.09
CA ALA A 13 -2.95 16.25 3.97
C ALA A 13 -4.34 16.76 3.55
N ARG A 14 -5.36 16.53 4.37
CA ARG A 14 -6.70 17.11 4.19
C ARG A 14 -6.58 18.64 4.30
N SER A 15 -6.46 19.34 3.17
CA SER A 15 -6.52 20.80 3.16
C SER A 15 -7.98 21.25 3.15
N TRP A 16 -8.50 21.69 4.29
CA TRP A 16 -9.71 22.51 4.34
C TRP A 16 -9.34 23.91 3.82
N ARG A 17 -9.76 24.27 2.59
CA ARG A 17 -9.76 25.66 2.15
C ARG A 17 -11.07 26.30 2.63
N LEU A 18 -11.03 26.99 3.76
CA LEU A 18 -12.04 28.00 4.08
C LEU A 18 -11.79 29.22 3.18
N THR A 19 -12.82 29.64 2.45
CA THR A 19 -12.85 30.87 1.66
C THR A 19 -12.59 32.09 2.56
N PRO A 20 -11.71 33.04 2.18
CA PRO A 20 -11.45 34.20 3.01
C PRO A 20 -12.58 35.22 2.85
N ARG A 21 -13.42 35.36 3.88
CA ARG A 21 -14.19 36.59 4.09
C ARG A 21 -13.22 37.65 4.62
N ARG A 22 -13.05 38.75 3.87
CA ARG A 22 -12.34 39.95 4.32
C ARG A 22 -13.06 40.52 5.54
N LEU A 23 -12.34 40.62 6.66
CA LEU A 23 -12.71 41.46 7.79
C LEU A 23 -11.52 42.36 8.14
N ALA A 24 -11.86 43.59 8.48
CA ALA A 24 -10.97 44.74 8.58
C ALA A 24 -9.86 44.58 9.63
N THR A 25 -8.73 45.23 9.35
CA THR A 25 -7.52 45.29 10.15
C THR A 25 -7.75 46.00 11.48
N SER A 26 -7.48 45.31 12.59
CA SER A 26 -7.08 45.93 13.86
C SER A 26 -5.85 45.19 14.40
N GLY A 27 -4.87 45.93 14.89
CA GLY A 27 -3.55 45.43 15.26
C GLY A 27 -3.62 44.46 16.44
N ALA A 28 -3.40 43.18 16.15
CA ALA A 28 -3.11 42.15 17.15
C ALA A 28 -1.75 41.55 16.82
N ALA A 29 -0.96 41.26 17.86
CA ALA A 29 0.35 40.63 17.74
C ALA A 29 0.26 39.36 16.86
N VAL A 30 1.20 39.23 15.91
CA VAL A 30 1.32 38.03 15.07
C VAL A 30 1.49 36.83 16.02
N PRO A 31 0.56 35.86 16.06
CA PRO A 31 0.74 34.69 16.89
C PRO A 31 2.02 33.97 16.45
N SER A 32 2.88 33.65 17.41
CA SER A 32 4.11 32.91 17.15
C SER A 32 3.75 31.63 16.41
N VAL A 33 4.35 31.43 15.24
CA VAL A 33 4.17 30.20 14.47
C VAL A 33 4.60 29.05 15.40
N PRO A 34 3.73 28.05 15.66
CA PRO A 34 4.10 26.92 16.50
C PRO A 34 5.37 26.30 15.94
N ARG A 35 6.41 26.12 16.78
CA ARG A 35 7.62 25.42 16.34
C ARG A 35 7.19 24.03 15.88
N LEU A 36 7.54 23.67 14.65
CA LEU A 36 7.27 22.34 14.12
C LEU A 36 7.93 21.29 15.02
N PRO A 37 7.28 20.14 15.26
CA PRO A 37 7.90 19.04 15.98
C PRO A 37 9.19 18.62 15.29
N ARG A 38 10.20 18.26 16.08
CA ARG A 38 11.51 17.77 15.61
C ARG A 38 11.66 16.29 15.95
N PRO A 39 12.48 15.54 15.21
CA PRO A 39 12.81 14.18 15.59
C PRO A 39 13.38 14.13 17.01
N LEU A 40 12.96 13.10 17.78
CA LEU A 40 13.57 12.76 19.05
C LEU A 40 15.05 12.42 18.89
N THR A 41 15.85 12.74 19.90
CA THR A 41 17.30 12.49 19.92
C THR A 41 17.59 10.99 19.96
N LEU A 42 18.56 10.52 19.19
CA LEU A 42 19.03 9.13 19.27
C LEU A 42 19.61 8.85 20.67
N GLY A 43 19.42 7.64 21.18
CA GLY A 43 19.73 7.27 22.55
C GLY A 43 18.63 7.60 23.56
N THR A 44 17.59 8.37 23.18
CA THR A 44 16.42 8.60 24.05
C THR A 44 15.78 7.27 24.41
N GLU A 45 15.49 7.08 25.69
CA GLU A 45 14.73 5.95 26.21
C GLU A 45 13.27 6.33 26.35
N LEU A 46 12.41 5.49 25.81
CA LEU A 46 10.97 5.68 25.77
C LEU A 46 10.30 4.49 26.46
N ARG A 47 9.32 4.78 27.31
CA ARG A 47 8.52 3.75 27.97
C ARG A 47 7.17 3.60 27.26
N GLY A 48 6.87 2.40 26.78
CA GLY A 48 5.59 2.11 26.14
C GLY A 48 4.45 1.85 27.13
N LYS A 49 3.22 1.80 26.63
CA LYS A 49 2.02 1.44 27.42
C LYS A 49 2.16 0.05 28.04
N SER A 50 2.88 -0.87 27.38
CA SER A 50 3.17 -2.21 27.90
C SER A 50 4.19 -2.23 29.06
N SER A 51 4.69 -1.07 29.49
CA SER A 51 5.84 -0.90 30.40
C SER A 51 7.21 -1.31 29.85
N ARG A 52 7.30 -1.85 28.62
CA ARG A 52 8.59 -2.08 27.95
C ARG A 52 9.32 -0.78 27.67
N SER A 53 10.65 -0.85 27.69
CA SER A 53 11.52 0.30 27.45
C SER A 53 12.29 0.16 26.14
N TYR A 54 12.24 1.21 25.32
CA TYR A 54 12.84 1.24 23.99
C TYR A 54 13.90 2.33 23.91
N ARG A 55 15.10 2.01 23.43
CA ARG A 55 16.14 3.00 23.16
C ARG A 55 16.24 3.27 21.67
N LEU A 56 16.06 4.54 21.27
CA LEU A 56 16.15 4.94 19.86
C LEU A 56 17.57 4.75 19.33
N ALA A 57 17.74 3.90 18.32
CA ALA A 57 19.05 3.57 17.75
C ALA A 57 19.35 4.33 16.46
N GLN A 58 18.36 4.48 15.58
CA GLN A 58 18.55 5.11 14.26
C GLN A 58 17.25 5.76 13.77
N ILE A 59 17.36 6.84 12.98
CA ILE A 59 16.25 7.35 12.16
C ILE A 59 16.27 6.62 10.82
N LEU A 60 15.23 5.82 10.54
CA LEU A 60 15.05 5.12 9.26
C LEU A 60 14.46 6.03 8.19
N SER A 61 13.54 6.91 8.58
CA SER A 61 12.90 7.88 7.68
C SER A 61 12.45 9.12 8.43
N TYR A 62 12.50 10.27 7.76
CA TYR A 62 12.05 11.55 8.30
C TYR A 62 11.46 12.43 7.20
N ARG A 63 10.30 13.01 7.50
CA ARG A 63 9.63 14.04 6.69
C ARG A 63 9.14 15.14 7.63
N GLU A 64 9.45 16.40 7.31
CA GLU A 64 9.05 17.54 8.15
C GLU A 64 7.57 17.93 7.93
N ARG A 65 7.07 17.82 6.69
CA ARG A 65 5.70 18.22 6.33
C ARG A 65 5.01 17.18 5.44
N PRO A 66 3.95 16.51 5.94
CA PRO A 66 3.58 16.43 7.36
C PRO A 66 4.69 15.74 8.18
N PHE A 67 4.77 16.04 9.49
CA PHE A 67 5.78 15.46 10.37
C PHE A 67 5.57 13.95 10.49
N ILE A 68 6.49 13.19 9.90
CA ILE A 68 6.56 11.74 10.03
C ILE A 68 8.00 11.37 10.34
N CYS A 69 8.22 10.60 11.39
CA CYS A 69 9.52 10.02 11.68
C CYS A 69 9.37 8.53 12.02
N VAL A 70 10.28 7.75 11.47
CA VAL A 70 10.38 6.30 11.66
C VAL A 70 11.74 6.02 12.26
N TYR A 71 11.76 5.38 13.42
CA TYR A 71 12.95 5.04 14.16
C TYR A 71 13.14 3.53 14.19
N LEU A 72 14.40 3.09 14.15
CA LEU A 72 14.79 1.80 14.69
C LEU A 72 15.07 1.98 16.18
N ALA A 73 14.55 1.10 17.01
CA ALA A 73 14.83 1.07 18.44
C ALA A 73 15.18 -0.34 18.93
N GLN A 74 15.92 -0.37 20.02
CA GLN A 74 16.28 -1.60 20.73
C GLN A 74 15.38 -1.73 21.96
N ASP A 75 14.73 -2.88 22.13
CA ASP A 75 14.11 -3.29 23.39
C ASP A 75 15.21 -3.54 24.44
N LEU A 76 15.10 -2.86 25.57
CA LEU A 76 16.06 -2.97 26.68
C LEU A 76 15.89 -4.26 27.49
N ASP A 77 14.71 -4.86 27.47
CA ASP A 77 14.39 -6.07 28.24
C ASP A 77 14.59 -7.34 27.41
N GLY A 78 14.29 -7.28 26.11
CA GLY A 78 14.26 -8.45 25.22
C GLY A 78 15.38 -8.54 24.18
N HIS A 79 16.28 -7.55 24.10
CA HIS A 79 17.30 -7.41 23.04
C HIS A 79 16.74 -7.54 21.59
N LYS A 80 15.43 -7.32 21.38
CA LYS A 80 14.78 -7.36 20.08
C LYS A 80 14.75 -5.96 19.45
N GLN A 81 14.80 -5.90 18.13
CA GLN A 81 14.63 -4.65 17.39
C GLN A 81 13.15 -4.35 17.13
N HIS A 82 12.80 -3.07 17.21
CA HIS A 82 11.48 -2.54 16.94
C HIS A 82 11.54 -1.32 16.03
N VAL A 83 10.42 -1.02 15.37
CA VAL A 83 10.24 0.23 14.64
C VAL A 83 9.26 1.11 15.40
N LEU A 84 9.66 2.33 15.70
CA LEU A 84 8.77 3.34 16.29
C LEU A 84 8.40 4.35 15.22
N LYS A 85 7.12 4.56 14.98
CA LYS A 85 6.61 5.44 13.93
C LYS A 85 5.63 6.44 14.52
N THR A 86 5.81 7.70 14.15
CA THR A 86 4.91 8.79 14.56
C THR A 86 3.55 8.65 13.89
N ILE A 87 2.50 8.83 14.68
CA ILE A 87 1.09 8.81 14.25
C ILE A 87 0.50 10.20 14.45
N PHE A 88 -0.40 10.61 13.55
CA PHE A 88 -1.08 11.88 13.71
C PHE A 88 -1.99 11.86 14.94
N LYS A 89 -1.96 12.93 15.72
CA LYS A 89 -2.79 13.05 16.93
C LYS A 89 -4.27 12.78 16.66
N SER A 90 -4.79 13.21 15.51
CA SER A 90 -6.19 13.00 15.11
C SER A 90 -6.54 11.55 14.77
N GLU A 91 -5.53 10.73 14.46
CA GLU A 91 -5.69 9.33 14.04
C GLU A 91 -5.24 8.35 15.11
N PHE A 92 -4.56 8.80 16.18
CA PHE A 92 -3.88 7.94 17.14
C PHE A 92 -4.85 6.94 17.80
N ASP A 93 -5.94 7.42 18.42
CA ASP A 93 -6.87 6.54 19.12
C ASP A 93 -7.61 5.62 18.13
N TYR A 94 -8.09 6.17 17.01
CA TYR A 94 -8.75 5.41 15.96
C TYR A 94 -7.88 4.25 15.42
N GLN A 95 -6.61 4.53 15.12
CA GLN A 95 -5.70 3.54 14.58
C GLN A 95 -5.25 2.51 15.63
N LEU A 96 -5.19 2.91 16.90
CA LEU A 96 -4.91 1.98 17.99
C LEU A 96 -6.08 1.00 18.16
N GLU A 97 -7.32 1.51 18.24
CA GLU A 97 -8.55 0.72 18.34
C GLU A 97 -8.76 -0.19 17.12
N LEU A 98 -8.41 0.27 15.91
CA LEU A 98 -8.50 -0.53 14.69
C LEU A 98 -7.51 -1.70 14.68
N GLN A 99 -6.31 -1.50 15.22
CA GLN A 99 -5.22 -2.50 15.18
C GLN A 99 -5.24 -3.47 16.37
N GLU A 100 -5.78 -3.10 17.53
CA GLU A 100 -5.80 -3.94 18.73
C GLU A 100 -6.46 -5.31 18.50
N PRO A 101 -7.63 -5.43 17.82
CA PRO A 101 -8.25 -6.73 17.53
C PRO A 101 -7.47 -7.60 16.54
N LEU A 102 -6.50 -7.02 15.83
CA LEU A 102 -5.64 -7.70 14.86
C LEU A 102 -4.35 -8.25 15.50
N MET A 103 -4.12 -7.99 16.80
CA MET A 103 -3.00 -8.57 17.52
C MET A 103 -3.05 -10.10 17.48
N GLY A 104 -1.93 -10.71 17.09
CA GLY A 104 -1.82 -12.16 16.92
C GLY A 104 -2.06 -12.67 15.50
N CYS A 105 -2.55 -11.84 14.57
CA CYS A 105 -2.61 -12.19 13.16
C CYS A 105 -1.18 -12.31 12.58
N PRO A 106 -0.72 -13.50 12.14
CA PRO A 106 0.69 -13.71 11.79
C PRO A 106 1.13 -13.02 10.49
N TYR A 107 0.17 -12.59 9.68
CA TYR A 107 0.40 -11.96 8.37
C TYR A 107 0.14 -10.45 8.37
N LEU A 108 -0.08 -9.85 9.54
CA LEU A 108 -0.33 -8.42 9.72
C LEU A 108 0.67 -7.83 10.70
N ARG A 109 1.31 -6.73 10.29
CA ARG A 109 2.19 -5.96 11.16
C ARG A 109 1.40 -4.85 11.84
N VAL A 110 0.95 -5.14 13.04
CA VAL A 110 0.17 -4.24 13.89
C VAL A 110 1.05 -3.57 14.95
N ALA A 111 0.56 -2.48 15.54
CA ALA A 111 1.19 -1.87 16.69
C ALA A 111 1.21 -2.86 17.87
N VAL A 112 2.40 -3.28 18.30
CA VAL A 112 2.62 -4.19 19.44
C VAL A 112 2.70 -3.45 20.77
N ASP A 113 2.90 -2.12 20.71
CA ASP A 113 2.91 -1.21 21.85
C ASP A 113 2.73 0.23 21.33
N ALA A 114 2.59 1.20 22.23
CA ALA A 114 2.52 2.61 21.88
C ALA A 114 3.20 3.50 22.94
N VAL A 115 3.67 4.67 22.54
CA VAL A 115 4.22 5.72 23.41
C VAL A 115 3.37 6.98 23.23
N PRO A 116 2.26 7.14 23.97
CA PRO A 116 1.26 8.19 23.73
C PRO A 116 1.80 9.61 23.87
N GLU A 117 2.72 9.83 24.82
CA GLU A 117 3.36 11.14 25.07
C GLU A 117 4.08 11.68 23.84
N HIS A 118 4.54 10.79 22.96
CA HIS A 118 5.25 11.12 21.72
C HIS A 118 4.46 10.76 20.46
N LEU A 119 3.20 10.30 20.60
CA LEU A 119 2.35 9.83 19.51
C LEU A 119 3.05 8.76 18.64
N LEU A 120 3.77 7.83 19.27
CA LEU A 120 4.46 6.75 18.55
C LEU A 120 3.70 5.44 18.68
N PHE A 121 3.60 4.70 17.58
CA PHE A 121 3.32 3.26 17.61
C PHE A 121 4.63 2.48 17.49
N VAL A 122 4.69 1.36 18.21
CA VAL A 122 5.81 0.42 18.20
C VAL A 122 5.39 -0.79 17.38
N TYR A 123 6.22 -1.19 16.42
CA TYR A 123 5.99 -2.34 15.56
C TYR A 123 7.16 -3.32 15.67
N ASP A 124 6.89 -4.59 15.43
CA ASP A 124 7.93 -5.59 15.20
C ASP A 124 8.81 -5.18 14.01
N TYR A 125 10.13 -5.32 14.13
CA TYR A 125 11.03 -5.10 12.98
C TYR A 125 10.96 -6.28 12.00
N LEU A 126 11.03 -5.97 10.70
CA LEU A 126 11.28 -6.92 9.61
C LEU A 126 12.42 -6.39 8.75
N SER A 127 13.20 -7.31 8.16
CA SER A 127 14.48 -7.00 7.52
C SER A 127 14.38 -6.31 6.16
N ASP A 128 13.28 -6.55 5.41
CA ASP A 128 13.17 -6.13 4.01
C ASP A 128 11.69 -5.89 3.61
N ASP A 129 11.49 -5.31 2.43
CA ASP A 129 10.18 -5.13 1.81
C ASP A 129 10.10 -5.86 0.46
N LEU A 130 8.89 -6.11 -0.04
CA LEU A 130 8.69 -6.88 -1.27
C LEU A 130 9.13 -6.13 -2.52
N LEU A 131 9.22 -4.80 -2.49
CA LEU A 131 9.75 -4.00 -3.60
C LEU A 131 11.24 -4.34 -3.82
N HIS A 132 12.01 -4.45 -2.75
CA HIS A 132 13.42 -4.81 -2.81
C HIS A 132 13.61 -6.34 -2.93
N ALA A 133 12.94 -7.12 -2.08
CA ALA A 133 13.11 -8.56 -2.01
C ALA A 133 12.77 -9.29 -3.31
N SER A 134 11.77 -8.84 -4.06
CA SER A 134 11.37 -9.48 -5.33
C SER A 134 12.47 -9.43 -6.41
N ARG A 135 13.42 -8.49 -6.32
CA ARG A 135 14.55 -8.34 -7.26
C ARG A 135 15.75 -9.22 -6.92
N ARG A 136 15.71 -9.91 -5.78
CA ARG A 136 16.74 -10.87 -5.38
C ARG A 136 16.82 -12.02 -6.38
N LYS A 137 18.03 -12.31 -6.87
CA LYS A 137 18.28 -13.41 -7.83
C LYS A 137 18.23 -14.78 -7.17
N ASP A 138 18.50 -14.84 -5.86
CA ASP A 138 18.45 -16.03 -5.02
C ASP A 138 17.03 -16.36 -4.50
N LEU A 139 16.04 -15.48 -4.76
CA LEU A 139 14.64 -15.70 -4.41
C LEU A 139 13.87 -16.37 -5.56
N LEU A 140 13.66 -17.67 -5.42
CA LEU A 140 12.97 -18.50 -6.42
C LEU A 140 11.52 -18.08 -6.63
N VAL A 141 10.97 -18.43 -7.80
CA VAL A 141 9.56 -18.19 -8.16
C VAL A 141 8.60 -18.76 -7.11
N ALA A 142 8.85 -19.97 -6.61
CA ALA A 142 8.05 -20.56 -5.54
C ALA A 142 8.07 -19.73 -4.24
N ALA A 143 9.21 -19.13 -3.89
CA ALA A 143 9.31 -18.28 -2.72
C ALA A 143 8.56 -16.95 -2.91
N ARG A 144 8.64 -16.34 -4.10
CA ARG A 144 7.84 -15.14 -4.46
C ARG A 144 6.34 -15.42 -4.35
N LYS A 145 5.91 -16.56 -4.88
CA LYS A 145 4.52 -17.02 -4.83
C LYS A 145 4.05 -17.30 -3.41
N ARG A 146 4.90 -17.90 -2.57
CA ARG A 146 4.64 -18.05 -1.12
C ARG A 146 4.49 -16.69 -0.42
N ILE A 147 5.33 -15.69 -0.74
CA ILE A 147 5.19 -14.34 -0.20
C ILE A 147 3.85 -13.73 -0.59
N LEU A 148 3.47 -13.81 -1.87
CA LEU A 148 2.17 -13.32 -2.33
C LEU A 148 1.02 -14.02 -1.59
N ARG A 149 1.06 -15.35 -1.45
CA ARG A 149 0.01 -16.08 -0.74
C ARG A 149 -0.10 -15.66 0.74
N ASP A 150 1.03 -15.54 1.43
CA ASP A 150 1.03 -15.17 2.85
C ASP A 150 0.60 -13.70 3.06
N ALA A 151 0.96 -12.79 2.15
CA ALA A 151 0.41 -11.43 2.14
C ALA A 151 -1.12 -11.44 1.90
N LEU A 152 -1.59 -12.25 0.96
CA LEU A 152 -3.02 -12.38 0.67
C LEU A 152 -3.82 -12.95 1.85
N ARG A 153 -3.23 -13.84 2.66
CA ARG A 153 -3.80 -14.28 3.95
C ARG A 153 -4.02 -13.12 4.91
N GLY A 154 -3.02 -12.23 5.04
CA GLY A 154 -3.17 -10.99 5.82
C GLY A 154 -4.27 -10.09 5.27
N LEU A 155 -4.35 -9.94 3.95
CA LEU A 155 -5.37 -9.12 3.32
C LEU A 155 -6.79 -9.67 3.52
N ALA A 156 -6.94 -10.99 3.40
CA ALA A 156 -8.20 -11.68 3.67
C ALA A 156 -8.66 -11.47 5.11
N GLU A 157 -7.75 -11.48 6.09
CA GLU A 157 -8.10 -11.18 7.49
C GLU A 157 -8.58 -9.75 7.72
N LEU A 158 -7.95 -8.76 7.09
CA LEU A 158 -8.45 -7.37 7.12
C LEU A 158 -9.87 -7.31 6.54
N HIS A 159 -10.06 -7.92 5.37
CA HIS A 159 -11.33 -7.87 4.64
C HIS A 159 -12.46 -8.60 5.37
N GLY A 160 -12.16 -9.72 6.03
CA GLY A 160 -13.11 -10.47 6.86
C GLY A 160 -13.63 -9.65 8.05
N ARG A 161 -12.90 -8.62 8.46
CA ARG A 161 -13.27 -7.66 9.52
C ARG A 161 -13.81 -6.34 8.99
N GLY A 162 -14.02 -6.23 7.67
CA GLY A 162 -14.50 -5.02 7.02
C GLY A 162 -13.46 -3.88 6.96
N ILE A 163 -12.18 -4.20 7.18
CA ILE A 163 -11.08 -3.23 7.13
C ILE A 163 -10.56 -3.17 5.68
N VAL A 164 -10.50 -1.95 5.14
CA VAL A 164 -9.88 -1.63 3.86
C VAL A 164 -8.50 -1.06 4.13
N HIS A 165 -7.45 -1.62 3.53
CA HIS A 165 -6.07 -1.16 3.73
C HIS A 165 -5.81 0.17 3.03
N THR A 166 -6.32 0.35 1.81
CA THR A 166 -6.25 1.57 0.98
C THR A 166 -4.89 1.96 0.36
N ASP A 167 -3.82 1.21 0.65
CA ASP A 167 -2.47 1.47 0.11
C ASP A 167 -1.65 0.18 -0.06
N ILE A 168 -2.27 -0.87 -0.62
CA ILE A 168 -1.55 -2.09 -0.97
C ILE A 168 -0.56 -1.79 -2.10
N LYS A 169 0.73 -2.05 -1.82
CA LYS A 169 1.86 -1.91 -2.73
C LYS A 169 3.03 -2.77 -2.22
N PRO A 170 4.07 -3.06 -3.03
CA PRO A 170 5.15 -3.95 -2.62
C PRO A 170 5.91 -3.44 -1.37
N ASP A 171 6.10 -2.13 -1.22
CA ASP A 171 6.75 -1.51 -0.06
C ASP A 171 6.04 -1.77 1.27
N ASN A 172 4.71 -2.03 1.22
CA ASN A 172 3.88 -2.28 2.39
C ASN A 172 3.70 -3.78 2.67
N ILE A 173 4.42 -4.64 1.95
CA ILE A 173 4.49 -6.09 2.24
C ILE A 173 5.91 -6.36 2.71
N LEU A 174 6.07 -6.53 4.01
CA LEU A 174 7.37 -6.70 4.65
C LEU A 174 7.71 -8.18 4.79
N VAL A 175 8.99 -8.48 4.68
CA VAL A 175 9.49 -9.85 4.69
C VAL A 175 10.73 -10.00 5.56
N ASP A 176 10.79 -11.14 6.25
CA ASP A 176 12.05 -11.65 6.78
C ASP A 176 12.52 -12.79 5.91
N ILE A 177 13.73 -12.67 5.39
CA ILE A 177 14.33 -13.68 4.53
C ILE A 177 15.67 -14.06 5.15
N ASP A 178 15.83 -15.33 5.48
CA ASP A 178 17.14 -15.86 5.83
C ASP A 178 17.97 -15.97 4.57
N ASP A 179 19.09 -15.25 4.58
CA ASP A 179 20.20 -15.61 3.72
C ASP A 179 20.67 -16.99 4.18
N ALA A 180 20.80 -17.94 3.27
CA ALA A 180 21.41 -19.23 3.57
C ALA A 180 22.94 -19.15 3.79
N ARG A 181 23.41 -18.00 4.31
CA ARG A 181 24.71 -17.80 4.95
C ARG A 181 24.60 -18.21 6.43
N SER A 182 24.34 -19.49 6.67
CA SER A 182 24.94 -20.12 7.85
C SER A 182 26.46 -20.07 7.65
N PRO A 183 27.30 -19.84 8.67
CA PRO A 183 28.75 -19.67 8.53
C PRO A 183 29.52 -20.92 8.04
N SER A 184 28.84 -21.95 7.56
CA SER A 184 29.42 -23.17 7.00
C SER A 184 29.58 -23.03 5.48
N PRO A 185 30.73 -23.43 4.88
CA PRO A 185 30.91 -23.35 3.44
C PRO A 185 29.89 -24.26 2.73
N PRO A 186 29.24 -23.79 1.65
CA PRO A 186 28.30 -24.61 0.88
C PRO A 186 29.05 -25.71 0.12
N THR A 187 28.81 -26.96 0.47
CA THR A 187 29.07 -28.12 -0.40
C THR A 187 28.11 -28.04 -1.59
N SER A 188 28.59 -27.48 -2.70
CA SER A 188 28.07 -27.67 -4.07
C SER A 188 26.55 -27.84 -4.19
N GLY A 189 25.78 -26.82 -3.85
CA GLY A 189 24.34 -26.73 -4.08
C GLY A 189 23.93 -25.27 -4.12
N ASN A 190 23.03 -24.90 -5.03
CA ASN A 190 22.51 -23.54 -5.12
C ASN A 190 21.91 -23.12 -3.76
N ILE A 191 22.50 -22.10 -3.15
CA ILE A 191 22.07 -21.52 -1.88
C ILE A 191 20.79 -20.72 -2.15
N THR A 192 19.64 -21.21 -1.67
CA THR A 192 18.34 -20.56 -1.88
C THR A 192 17.87 -19.84 -0.64
N ALA A 193 17.45 -18.58 -0.80
CA ALA A 193 16.89 -17.78 0.28
C ALA A 193 15.61 -18.42 0.85
N THR A 194 15.45 -18.41 2.17
CA THR A 194 14.25 -18.96 2.84
C THR A 194 13.43 -17.86 3.47
N VAL A 195 12.17 -17.75 3.07
CA VAL A 195 11.22 -16.76 3.63
C VAL A 195 10.79 -17.22 5.03
N LYS A 196 10.95 -16.39 6.05
CA LYS A 196 10.54 -16.68 7.43
C LYS A 196 9.18 -16.12 7.78
N ARG A 197 8.99 -14.83 7.50
CA ARG A 197 7.78 -14.08 7.85
C ARG A 197 7.41 -13.17 6.69
N VAL A 198 6.11 -12.97 6.52
CA VAL A 198 5.53 -12.05 5.55
C VAL A 198 4.40 -11.34 6.26
N MET A 199 4.41 -10.01 6.25
CA MET A 199 3.38 -9.22 6.92
C MET A 199 2.99 -8.01 6.08
N ILE A 200 1.70 -7.78 5.92
CA ILE A 200 1.19 -6.50 5.43
C ILE A 200 1.37 -5.45 6.54
N SER A 201 1.91 -4.29 6.20
CA SER A 201 2.21 -3.17 7.11
C SER A 201 1.49 -1.89 6.73
N ASP A 202 1.80 -0.78 7.41
CA ASP A 202 1.28 0.56 7.10
C ASP A 202 -0.27 0.67 7.21
N LEU A 203 -0.83 -0.02 8.22
CA LEU A 203 -2.25 0.02 8.55
C LEU A 203 -2.72 1.40 9.04
N GLU A 204 -1.86 2.39 9.26
CA GLU A 204 -2.30 3.73 9.65
C GLU A 204 -3.09 4.48 8.56
N ASN A 205 -3.09 3.98 7.32
CA ASN A 205 -3.98 4.44 6.26
C ASN A 205 -5.26 3.59 6.14
N ALA A 206 -5.33 2.46 6.86
CA ALA A 206 -6.48 1.58 6.81
C ALA A 206 -7.70 2.24 7.45
N SER A 207 -8.86 1.81 6.99
CA SER A 207 -10.14 2.28 7.50
C SER A 207 -11.13 1.13 7.58
N ALA A 208 -11.97 1.16 8.60
CA ALA A 208 -13.12 0.27 8.77
C ALA A 208 -14.41 1.08 8.57
N PRO A 209 -14.89 1.29 7.33
CA PRO A 209 -16.18 1.94 7.10
C PRO A 209 -17.29 1.15 7.78
N PRO A 210 -18.27 1.81 8.44
CA PRO A 210 -19.44 1.12 8.97
C PRO A 210 -20.19 0.33 7.88
N PRO A 211 -20.93 -0.72 8.23
CA PRO A 211 -21.71 -1.49 7.26
C PRO A 211 -22.57 -0.60 6.35
N GLY A 212 -22.48 -0.81 5.03
CA GLY A 212 -23.18 -0.01 4.02
C GLY A 212 -22.58 1.39 3.76
N LYS A 213 -21.47 1.76 4.41
CA LYS A 213 -20.72 3.00 4.14
C LYS A 213 -19.43 2.70 3.38
N SER A 214 -18.95 3.69 2.65
CA SER A 214 -17.78 3.61 1.78
C SER A 214 -16.84 4.79 2.03
N ILE A 215 -15.56 4.62 1.72
CA ILE A 215 -14.63 5.75 1.66
C ILE A 215 -14.86 6.48 0.32
N LYS A 216 -14.98 7.80 0.31
CA LYS A 216 -15.25 8.56 -0.92
C LYS A 216 -14.58 9.93 -0.89
N GLY A 217 -13.98 10.35 -2.00
CA GLY A 217 -13.37 11.67 -2.16
C GLY A 217 -11.82 11.73 -2.14
N PRO A 218 -11.10 11.17 -1.15
CA PRO A 218 -9.65 11.25 -1.13
C PRO A 218 -9.01 10.35 -2.19
N LEU A 219 -7.84 10.75 -2.68
CA LEU A 219 -6.99 9.88 -3.50
C LEU A 219 -6.19 8.96 -2.59
N LEU A 220 -6.68 7.74 -2.44
CA LEU A 220 -6.11 6.74 -1.54
C LEU A 220 -4.95 6.00 -2.18
N GLY A 221 -3.89 5.78 -1.41
CA GLY A 221 -2.72 4.98 -1.79
C GLY A 221 -1.86 5.56 -2.92
N ASN A 222 -0.84 4.81 -3.31
CA ASN A 222 0.10 5.19 -4.38
C ASN A 222 -0.49 4.99 -5.78
N HIS A 223 -0.34 5.99 -6.65
CA HIS A 223 -0.95 6.04 -8.00
C HIS A 223 -0.51 4.91 -8.96
N MET A 224 0.60 4.23 -8.71
CA MET A 224 1.06 3.11 -9.55
C MET A 224 0.38 1.78 -9.21
N TRP A 225 -0.31 1.70 -8.07
CA TRP A 225 -0.95 0.47 -7.57
C TRP A 225 -2.45 0.63 -7.38
N ARG A 226 -2.92 1.89 -7.28
CA ARG A 226 -4.29 2.27 -6.96
C ARG A 226 -5.33 1.74 -7.96
N SER A 227 -6.49 1.33 -7.45
CA SER A 227 -7.63 0.86 -8.24
C SER A 227 -8.30 1.98 -9.06
N PRO A 228 -9.02 1.64 -10.15
CA PRO A 228 -9.66 2.64 -11.01
C PRO A 228 -10.67 3.52 -10.28
N GLU A 229 -11.51 2.94 -9.42
CA GLU A 229 -12.51 3.67 -8.63
C GLU A 229 -11.86 4.63 -7.62
N ALA A 230 -10.71 4.26 -7.05
CA ALA A 230 -9.95 5.15 -6.18
C ALA A 230 -9.28 6.30 -6.96
N HIS A 231 -8.82 6.06 -8.19
CA HIS A 231 -8.29 7.10 -9.08
C HIS A 231 -9.33 8.18 -9.41
N VAL A 232 -10.58 7.78 -9.62
CA VAL A 232 -11.68 8.70 -9.95
C VAL A 232 -12.47 9.19 -8.74
N ARG A 233 -11.98 8.91 -7.53
CA ARG A 233 -12.60 9.32 -6.25
C ARG A 233 -14.02 8.81 -6.04
N ALA A 234 -14.37 7.70 -6.69
CA ALA A 234 -15.62 7.00 -6.46
C ALA A 234 -15.60 6.29 -5.09
N LYS A 235 -16.65 5.54 -4.78
CA LYS A 235 -16.75 4.81 -3.51
C LYS A 235 -15.69 3.71 -3.45
N VAL A 236 -14.94 3.63 -2.36
CA VAL A 236 -13.88 2.65 -2.15
C VAL A 236 -14.27 1.70 -1.01
N HIS A 237 -14.04 0.41 -1.25
CA HIS A 237 -14.25 -0.73 -0.35
C HIS A 237 -13.10 -1.75 -0.53
N THR A 238 -13.19 -2.89 0.15
CA THR A 238 -12.19 -3.98 0.09
C THR A 238 -11.81 -4.45 -1.32
N PRO A 239 -12.67 -4.45 -2.37
CA PRO A 239 -12.25 -4.83 -3.72
C PRO A 239 -11.17 -3.91 -4.32
N ALA A 240 -11.00 -2.68 -3.80
CA ALA A 240 -9.92 -1.78 -4.22
C ALA A 240 -8.54 -2.34 -3.85
N ASP A 241 -8.41 -2.92 -2.66
CA ASP A 241 -7.17 -3.57 -2.24
C ASP A 241 -6.87 -4.81 -3.07
N VAL A 242 -7.91 -5.57 -3.46
CA VAL A 242 -7.73 -6.76 -4.32
C VAL A 242 -7.19 -6.38 -5.70
N PHE A 243 -7.70 -5.28 -6.29
CA PHE A 243 -7.16 -4.76 -7.54
C PHE A 243 -5.68 -4.41 -7.37
N SER A 244 -5.34 -3.61 -6.35
CA SER A 244 -3.96 -3.22 -6.06
C SER A 244 -3.05 -4.43 -5.83
N PHE A 245 -3.55 -5.46 -5.13
CA PHE A 245 -2.84 -6.72 -4.92
C PHE A 245 -2.59 -7.47 -6.22
N GLY A 246 -3.55 -7.48 -7.17
CA GLY A 246 -3.34 -8.01 -8.52
C GLY A 246 -2.20 -7.32 -9.26
N ILE A 247 -2.06 -5.99 -9.12
CA ILE A 247 -0.92 -5.25 -9.70
C ILE A 247 0.41 -5.62 -9.02
N VAL A 248 0.40 -5.81 -7.69
CA VAL A 248 1.57 -6.31 -6.94
C VAL A 248 2.00 -7.70 -7.46
N CYS A 249 1.05 -8.60 -7.69
CA CYS A 249 1.32 -9.92 -8.28
C CYS A 249 2.03 -9.81 -9.63
N VAL A 250 1.58 -8.92 -10.52
CA VAL A 250 2.26 -8.66 -11.81
C VAL A 250 3.70 -8.21 -11.61
N TYR A 251 3.92 -7.24 -10.72
CA TYR A 251 5.25 -6.74 -10.44
C TYR A 251 6.19 -7.84 -9.90
N VAL A 252 5.75 -8.60 -8.91
CA VAL A 252 6.60 -9.60 -8.25
C VAL A 252 6.98 -10.75 -9.19
N MET A 253 6.07 -11.15 -10.07
CA MET A 253 6.28 -12.28 -10.97
C MET A 253 7.00 -11.89 -12.25
N LEU A 254 6.79 -10.66 -12.75
CA LEU A 254 7.30 -10.21 -14.06
C LEU A 254 8.34 -9.08 -13.97
N ASP A 255 8.62 -8.53 -12.79
CA ASP A 255 9.45 -7.32 -12.56
C ASP A 255 8.98 -6.11 -13.41
N MET A 256 7.66 -6.00 -13.59
CA MET A 256 7.03 -4.95 -14.40
C MET A 256 6.18 -4.01 -13.56
N ILE A 257 6.49 -2.71 -13.58
CA ILE A 257 5.62 -1.66 -13.02
C ILE A 257 4.70 -1.17 -14.14
N LEU A 258 3.47 -1.70 -14.19
CA LEU A 258 2.52 -1.47 -15.29
C LEU A 258 2.18 0.01 -15.53
N PHE A 259 2.15 0.79 -14.46
CA PHE A 259 1.65 2.17 -14.45
C PHE A 259 2.74 3.19 -14.11
N GLN A 260 4.00 2.84 -14.37
CA GLN A 260 5.12 3.75 -14.23
C GLN A 260 4.89 5.00 -15.10
N LEU A 261 4.89 6.19 -14.47
CA LEU A 261 4.72 7.44 -15.20
C LEU A 261 5.94 7.73 -16.08
N PRO A 262 5.74 8.16 -17.34
CA PRO A 262 6.83 8.66 -18.17
C PRO A 262 7.31 10.01 -17.64
N ASN A 263 8.55 10.38 -17.95
CA ASN A 263 9.14 11.66 -17.53
C ASN A 263 8.35 12.90 -18.00
N SER A 264 7.49 12.75 -19.01
CA SER A 264 6.64 13.83 -19.53
C SER A 264 5.40 14.10 -18.67
N VAL A 265 5.04 13.20 -17.76
CA VAL A 265 3.88 13.35 -16.87
C VAL A 265 4.39 13.75 -15.48
N SER A 266 4.08 14.99 -15.09
CA SER A 266 4.38 15.46 -13.73
C SER A 266 3.55 14.68 -12.70
N PRO A 267 4.18 14.11 -11.65
CA PRO A 267 3.44 13.45 -10.57
C PRO A 267 2.52 14.39 -9.78
N ASP A 268 2.75 15.71 -9.87
CA ASP A 268 1.95 16.74 -9.20
C ASP A 268 0.69 17.13 -10.01
N ASP A 269 0.63 16.78 -11.30
CA ASP A 269 -0.56 16.99 -12.13
C ASP A 269 -1.49 15.78 -12.01
N GLU A 270 -2.38 15.86 -11.03
CA GLU A 270 -3.35 14.81 -10.74
C GLU A 270 -4.16 14.38 -11.97
N LYS A 271 -4.62 15.32 -12.80
CA LYS A 271 -5.49 15.00 -13.94
C LYS A 271 -4.71 14.22 -14.99
N LEU A 272 -3.46 14.61 -15.27
CA LEU A 272 -2.59 13.89 -16.20
C LEU A 272 -2.22 12.52 -15.66
N VAL A 273 -1.87 12.42 -14.38
CA VAL A 273 -1.57 11.13 -13.73
C VAL A 273 -2.75 10.18 -13.82
N VAL A 274 -3.95 10.62 -13.42
CA VAL A 274 -5.14 9.77 -13.44
C VAL A 274 -5.51 9.38 -14.87
N SER A 275 -5.46 10.31 -15.82
CA SER A 275 -5.76 10.01 -17.24
C SER A 275 -4.80 8.96 -17.82
N TYR A 276 -3.50 9.11 -17.56
CA TYR A 276 -2.49 8.16 -18.02
C TYR A 276 -2.69 6.77 -17.42
N VAL A 277 -2.89 6.69 -16.09
CA VAL A 277 -3.04 5.41 -15.40
C VAL A 277 -4.35 4.72 -15.80
N LEU A 278 -5.47 5.45 -15.90
CA LEU A 278 -6.76 4.88 -16.33
C LEU A 278 -6.69 4.33 -17.75
N GLU A 279 -6.02 5.02 -18.67
CA GLU A 279 -5.84 4.53 -20.04
C GLU A 279 -5.11 3.18 -20.07
N LYS A 280 -4.06 3.03 -19.23
CA LYS A 280 -3.36 1.75 -19.07
C LYS A 280 -4.22 0.68 -18.39
N GLN A 281 -4.97 1.04 -17.35
CA GLN A 281 -5.90 0.12 -16.68
C GLN A 281 -6.96 -0.40 -17.66
N PHE A 282 -7.50 0.47 -18.51
CA PHE A 282 -8.48 0.09 -19.53
C PHE A 282 -7.84 -0.76 -20.64
N CYS A 283 -6.61 -0.43 -21.05
CA CYS A 283 -5.87 -1.20 -22.04
C CYS A 283 -5.60 -2.64 -21.56
N TYR A 284 -5.19 -2.83 -20.31
CA TYR A 284 -4.77 -4.14 -19.79
C TYR A 284 -5.88 -4.95 -19.13
N PHE A 285 -6.88 -4.30 -18.55
CA PHE A 285 -7.88 -4.96 -17.72
C PHE A 285 -9.33 -4.61 -18.09
N GLY A 286 -9.52 -3.73 -19.08
CA GLY A 286 -10.84 -3.32 -19.54
C GLY A 286 -11.51 -4.35 -20.44
N ASP A 287 -12.79 -4.58 -20.17
CA ASP A 287 -13.76 -5.17 -21.07
C ASP A 287 -15.04 -4.30 -21.07
N GLY A 288 -15.94 -4.52 -22.04
CA GLY A 288 -17.18 -3.72 -22.15
C GLY A 288 -18.01 -3.69 -20.86
N PRO A 289 -18.34 -4.86 -20.26
CA PRO A 289 -19.08 -4.92 -18.99
C PRO A 289 -18.37 -4.26 -17.82
N GLY A 290 -17.06 -4.46 -17.66
CA GLY A 290 -16.26 -3.94 -16.56
C GLY A 290 -16.13 -2.42 -16.60
N VAL A 291 -15.93 -1.84 -17.79
CA VAL A 291 -15.94 -0.37 -17.97
C VAL A 291 -17.32 0.20 -17.65
N ALA A 292 -18.39 -0.46 -18.09
CA ALA A 292 -19.75 -0.04 -17.79
C ALA A 292 -20.07 -0.10 -16.29
N GLY A 293 -19.66 -1.17 -15.61
CA GLY A 293 -19.82 -1.32 -14.16
C GLY A 293 -19.03 -0.27 -13.37
N LEU A 294 -17.76 -0.04 -13.73
CA LEU A 294 -16.98 1.04 -13.13
C LEU A 294 -17.65 2.41 -13.33
N ARG A 295 -18.17 2.69 -14.53
CA ARG A 295 -18.87 3.95 -14.82
C ARG A 295 -20.14 4.13 -13.99
N ALA A 296 -20.89 3.06 -13.76
CA ALA A 296 -22.08 3.07 -12.91
C ALA A 296 -21.76 3.36 -11.43
N HIS A 297 -20.52 3.05 -11.01
CA HIS A 297 -20.02 3.29 -9.65
C HIS A 297 -19.54 4.73 -9.41
N VAL A 298 -19.28 5.48 -10.49
CA VAL A 298 -18.87 6.89 -10.45
C VAL A 298 -20.11 7.79 -10.35
N ASP A 299 -20.04 8.85 -9.54
CA ASP A 299 -21.16 9.80 -9.45
C ASP A 299 -21.53 10.38 -10.82
N PRO A 300 -22.82 10.61 -11.11
CA PRO A 300 -23.26 11.17 -12.40
C PRO A 300 -22.65 12.54 -12.73
N ASP A 301 -22.39 13.37 -11.71
CA ASP A 301 -21.82 14.71 -11.87
C ASP A 301 -20.27 14.73 -11.89
N SER A 302 -19.63 13.56 -11.78
CA SER A 302 -18.18 13.46 -11.80
C SER A 302 -17.62 13.81 -13.18
N PRO A 303 -16.53 14.61 -13.26
CA PRO A 303 -15.87 14.90 -14.54
C PRO A 303 -15.33 13.63 -15.23
N TRP A 304 -15.15 12.54 -14.48
CA TRP A 304 -14.65 11.27 -15.01
C TRP A 304 -15.68 10.53 -15.88
N GLN A 305 -16.98 10.84 -15.77
CA GLN A 305 -18.02 10.26 -16.63
C GLN A 305 -17.75 10.50 -18.12
N ALA A 306 -17.37 11.73 -18.48
CA ALA A 306 -17.03 12.09 -19.85
C ALA A 306 -15.65 11.53 -20.27
N ALA A 307 -14.67 11.60 -19.37
CA ALA A 307 -13.31 11.13 -19.64
C ALA A 307 -13.24 9.62 -19.98
N PHE A 308 -14.12 8.79 -19.39
CA PHE A 308 -14.17 7.36 -19.70
C PHE A 308 -14.51 7.08 -21.16
N LEU A 309 -15.49 7.81 -21.71
CA LEU A 309 -15.89 7.67 -23.11
C LEU A 309 -14.77 8.14 -24.06
N GLU A 310 -14.05 9.20 -23.66
CA GLU A 310 -12.90 9.69 -24.41
C GLU A 310 -11.75 8.67 -24.41
N ILE A 311 -11.40 8.11 -23.25
CA ILE A 311 -10.37 7.08 -23.12
C ILE A 311 -10.73 5.85 -23.96
N MET A 312 -11.96 5.33 -23.82
CA MET A 312 -12.43 4.19 -24.61
C MET A 312 -12.43 4.49 -26.11
N GLY A 313 -12.85 5.68 -26.50
CA GLY A 313 -12.82 6.12 -27.89
C GLY A 313 -11.41 6.18 -28.46
N ARG A 314 -10.41 6.62 -27.69
CA ARG A 314 -8.99 6.63 -28.10
C ARG A 314 -8.43 5.22 -28.24
N LEU A 315 -8.69 4.34 -27.28
CA LEU A 315 -8.25 2.93 -27.34
C LEU A 315 -8.81 2.17 -28.55
N ILE A 316 -9.99 2.56 -29.05
CA ILE A 316 -10.60 1.96 -30.25
C ILE A 316 -10.05 2.59 -31.55
N ARG A 317 -9.74 3.91 -31.54
CA ARG A 317 -9.40 4.67 -32.75
C ARG A 317 -7.90 4.73 -33.08
N ASP A 318 -7.03 4.79 -32.08
CA ASP A 318 -5.63 5.21 -32.26
C ASP A 318 -4.66 4.05 -32.57
N ASP A 319 -5.13 2.96 -33.19
CA ASP A 319 -4.34 1.74 -33.45
C ASP A 319 -3.58 1.16 -32.23
N ASN A 320 -4.00 1.54 -31.03
CA ASN A 320 -3.52 0.98 -29.76
C ASN A 320 -4.62 0.12 -29.14
N PRO A 321 -4.94 -1.05 -29.75
CA PRO A 321 -6.05 -1.86 -29.30
C PRO A 321 -5.83 -2.29 -27.84
N PRO A 322 -6.92 -2.55 -27.09
CA PRO A 322 -6.83 -3.20 -25.80
C PRO A 322 -5.90 -4.42 -25.85
N ARG A 323 -5.04 -4.58 -24.86
CA ARG A 323 -4.10 -5.69 -24.70
C ARG A 323 -4.40 -6.40 -23.38
N PRO A 324 -5.51 -7.15 -23.29
CA PRO A 324 -5.94 -7.77 -22.05
C PRO A 324 -4.83 -8.63 -21.45
N PHE A 325 -4.50 -8.44 -20.17
CA PHE A 325 -3.46 -9.18 -19.46
C PHE A 325 -3.65 -10.69 -19.57
N VAL A 326 -4.91 -11.15 -19.48
CA VAL A 326 -5.28 -12.56 -19.66
C VAL A 326 -4.87 -13.15 -21.01
N GLY A 327 -4.66 -12.30 -22.03
CA GLY A 327 -4.23 -12.69 -23.37
C GLY A 327 -2.74 -12.51 -23.66
N TRP A 328 -1.93 -12.07 -22.69
CA TRP A 328 -0.49 -11.86 -22.92
C TRP A 328 0.21 -13.20 -23.19
N ALA A 329 0.77 -13.34 -24.41
CA ALA A 329 1.40 -14.59 -24.86
C ALA A 329 2.74 -14.87 -24.14
N ASP A 330 3.46 -13.82 -23.74
CA ASP A 330 4.77 -13.93 -23.06
C ASP A 330 4.65 -14.40 -21.59
N VAL A 331 3.43 -14.46 -21.05
CA VAL A 331 3.15 -14.98 -19.71
C VAL A 331 2.63 -16.42 -19.84
N ALA A 332 3.54 -17.39 -19.78
CA ALA A 332 3.22 -18.80 -19.98
C ALA A 332 2.29 -19.39 -18.89
N ASP A 333 2.39 -18.90 -17.65
CA ASP A 333 1.57 -19.37 -16.53
C ASP A 333 0.11 -18.91 -16.70
N THR A 334 -0.75 -19.83 -17.15
CA THR A 334 -2.19 -19.59 -17.36
C THR A 334 -2.94 -19.40 -16.05
N GLY A 335 -2.55 -20.08 -14.98
CA GLY A 335 -3.16 -19.92 -13.65
C GLY A 335 -2.87 -18.54 -13.07
N PHE A 336 -1.66 -18.03 -13.29
CA PHE A 336 -1.29 -16.67 -12.92
C PHE A 336 -2.10 -15.61 -13.70
N ARG A 337 -2.25 -15.81 -15.02
CA ARG A 337 -3.07 -14.92 -15.85
C ARG A 337 -4.52 -14.87 -15.39
N ASP A 338 -5.11 -16.03 -15.08
CA ASP A 338 -6.51 -16.12 -14.63
C ASP A 338 -6.72 -15.41 -13.28
N VAL A 339 -5.91 -15.73 -12.26
CA VAL A 339 -6.09 -15.14 -10.92
C VAL A 339 -5.92 -13.62 -10.93
N VAL A 340 -4.90 -13.11 -11.63
CA VAL A 340 -4.70 -11.65 -11.75
C VAL A 340 -5.86 -11.02 -12.52
N GLY A 341 -6.30 -11.61 -13.63
CA GLY A 341 -7.44 -11.10 -14.40
C GLY A 341 -8.75 -11.03 -13.60
N ARG A 342 -8.96 -11.95 -12.66
CA ARG A 342 -10.10 -11.93 -11.73
C ARG A 342 -9.95 -10.88 -10.63
N MET A 343 -8.73 -10.64 -10.14
CA MET A 343 -8.44 -9.59 -9.15
C MET A 343 -8.57 -8.18 -9.74
N THR A 344 -8.23 -7.99 -11.01
CA THR A 344 -8.11 -6.67 -11.66
C THR A 344 -9.30 -6.27 -12.53
N ARG A 345 -10.47 -6.91 -12.36
CA ARG A 345 -11.71 -6.48 -13.06
C ARG A 345 -11.98 -5.00 -12.81
N LEU A 346 -12.31 -4.23 -13.85
CA LEU A 346 -12.55 -2.79 -13.68
C LEU A 346 -13.77 -2.51 -12.81
N ASP A 347 -14.87 -3.25 -13.00
CA ASP A 347 -16.03 -3.21 -12.11
C ASP A 347 -15.67 -3.81 -10.74
N PRO A 348 -15.66 -3.02 -9.65
CA PRO A 348 -15.34 -3.52 -8.32
C PRO A 348 -16.27 -4.66 -7.85
N ALA A 349 -17.51 -4.72 -8.36
CA ALA A 349 -18.48 -5.75 -7.98
C ALA A 349 -18.22 -7.11 -8.65
N GLN A 350 -17.39 -7.15 -9.69
CA GLN A 350 -17.03 -8.38 -10.41
C GLN A 350 -15.66 -8.94 -10.00
N ARG A 351 -14.94 -8.26 -9.10
CA ARG A 351 -13.66 -8.75 -8.59
C ARG A 351 -13.90 -9.91 -7.64
N ILE A 352 -13.05 -10.93 -7.74
CA ILE A 352 -12.96 -11.93 -6.68
C ILE A 352 -12.52 -11.26 -5.37
N THR A 353 -12.95 -11.83 -4.26
CA THR A 353 -12.51 -11.42 -2.92
C THR A 353 -11.10 -11.94 -2.62
N ALA A 354 -10.45 -11.39 -1.59
CA ALA A 354 -9.17 -11.91 -1.11
C ALA A 354 -9.25 -13.39 -0.67
N HIS A 355 -10.39 -13.83 -0.11
CA HIS A 355 -10.64 -15.21 0.26
C HIS A 355 -10.75 -16.12 -0.98
N GLU A 356 -11.58 -15.75 -1.97
CA GLU A 356 -11.71 -16.52 -3.21
C GLU A 356 -10.40 -16.59 -4.00
N ALA A 357 -9.59 -15.52 -3.92
CA ALA A 357 -8.26 -15.52 -4.49
C ALA A 357 -7.30 -16.51 -3.81
N LEU A 358 -7.40 -16.73 -2.49
CA LEU A 358 -6.58 -17.74 -1.78
C LEU A 358 -6.92 -19.16 -2.21
N GLU A 359 -8.20 -19.43 -2.45
CA GLU A 359 -8.71 -20.73 -2.93
C GLU A 359 -8.44 -20.97 -4.43
N HIS A 360 -7.82 -20.00 -5.12
CA HIS A 360 -7.49 -20.16 -6.51
C HIS A 360 -6.37 -21.20 -6.68
N PRO A 361 -6.49 -22.18 -7.62
CA PRO A 361 -5.52 -23.26 -7.80
C PRO A 361 -4.08 -22.81 -8.01
N TRP A 362 -3.90 -21.58 -8.50
CA TRP A 362 -2.57 -20.98 -8.60
C TRP A 362 -1.86 -21.02 -7.25
N PHE A 363 -2.47 -20.72 -6.11
CA PHE A 363 -1.76 -20.69 -4.82
C PHE A 363 -1.55 -22.04 -4.13
N HIS A 364 -2.06 -23.16 -4.67
CA HIS A 364 -2.08 -24.46 -3.99
C HIS A 364 -0.74 -25.22 -4.02
N ASP A 365 0.18 -24.84 -4.92
CA ASP A 365 1.47 -25.51 -5.12
C ASP A 365 2.59 -24.99 -4.21
N VAL A 366 2.27 -24.04 -3.35
CA VAL A 366 3.17 -23.51 -2.33
C VAL A 366 2.56 -23.79 -0.96
N ALA A 367 3.38 -24.04 0.06
CA ALA A 367 2.96 -24.28 1.46
C ALA A 367 3.17 -23.08 2.38
#